data_AF-A0A1G8CET8-F1
#
_entry.id   AF-A0A1G8CET8-F1
#
_cell.length_a   1.000
_cell.length_b   1.000
_cell.length_c   1.000
_cell.angle_alpha   90.00
_cell.angle_beta   90.00
_cell.angle_gamma   90.00
#
_symmetry.space_group_name_H-M   'P 1'
#
loop_
_entity.id
_entity.type
_entity.pdbx_description
1 polymer ?
#
loop_
_entity_poly.entity_id
_entity_poly.type
_entity_poly.pdbx_seq_one_letter_code
_entity_poly.pdbx_strand_id
1 'polypeptide(L)' 'MEKVIWVRSNGKMIGAKEDDGLAIVNRHLEEGWKVKHITACALGESINTGQAYIVIEKDVD' A
#
# COMPACT_ATOMS: atom_id res chain seq x y z
N MET A 1 6.09 7.96 15.06
CA MET A 1 6.81 7.99 13.76
C MET A 1 5.84 7.66 12.64
N GLU A 2 5.98 8.28 11.46
CA GLU A 2 5.11 8.07 10.29
C GLU A 2 5.92 7.66 9.06
N LYS A 3 5.33 6.82 8.20
CA LYS A 3 5.88 6.44 6.89
C LYS A 3 4.77 6.45 5.84
N VAL A 4 5.12 6.85 4.62
CA VAL A 4 4.24 6.81 3.46
C VAL A 4 4.71 5.70 2.52
N ILE A 5 3.81 4.78 2.17
CA ILE A 5 4.11 3.65 1.30
C ILE A 5 3.18 3.71 0.10
N TRP A 6 3.75 3.75 -1.10
CA TRP A 6 2.99 3.67 -2.33
C TRP A 6 2.65 2.22 -2.63
N VAL A 7 1.37 2.00 -2.94
CA VAL A 7 0.88 0.70 -3.38
C VAL A 7 0.24 0.84 -4.75
N ARG A 8 0.36 -0.21 -5.56
CA ARG A 8 -0.26 -0.30 -6.88
C ARG A 8 -1.13 -1.53 -6.94
N SER A 9 -2.16 -1.48 -7.77
CA SER A 9 -2.95 -2.64 -8.12
C SER A 9 -2.97 -2.70 -9.62
N ASN A 10 -2.43 -3.76 -10.20
CA ASN A 10 -2.63 -4.06 -11.60
C ASN A 10 -3.65 -5.20 -11.68
N GLY A 11 -4.64 -5.07 -12.55
CA GLY A 11 -5.63 -6.11 -12.80
C GLY A 11 -4.90 -7.35 -13.29
N LYS A 12 -4.73 -8.34 -12.40
CA LYS A 12 -3.93 -9.52 -12.69
C LYS A 12 -4.74 -10.79 -12.58
N MET A 13 -4.37 -11.72 -13.46
CA MET A 13 -4.69 -13.14 -13.34
C MET A 13 -4.25 -13.64 -11.96
N ILE A 14 -5.11 -14.47 -11.35
CA ILE A 14 -4.89 -15.12 -10.06
C ILE A 14 -3.49 -15.79 -10.06
N GLY A 15 -2.61 -15.37 -9.13
CA GLY A 15 -1.32 -16.03 -8.86
C GLY A 15 -0.06 -15.25 -9.24
N ALA A 16 -0.15 -14.10 -9.90
CA ALA A 16 1.03 -13.28 -10.18
C ALA A 16 1.46 -12.49 -8.94
N LYS A 17 2.63 -12.81 -8.37
CA LYS A 17 3.28 -12.00 -7.34
C LYS A 17 3.91 -10.76 -7.99
N GLU A 18 3.45 -9.57 -7.64
CA GLU A 18 4.15 -8.31 -7.94
C GLU A 18 4.73 -7.70 -6.67
N ASP A 19 5.80 -6.92 -6.86
CA ASP A 19 6.23 -5.96 -5.86
C ASP A 19 5.37 -4.69 -6.00
N ASP A 20 4.21 -4.75 -5.36
CA ASP A 20 3.15 -3.75 -5.45
C ASP A 20 3.07 -2.86 -4.20
N GLY A 21 4.07 -2.95 -3.32
CA GLY A 21 4.15 -2.23 -2.06
C GLY A 21 3.35 -2.87 -0.91
N LEU A 22 2.42 -3.80 -1.16
CA LEU A 22 1.61 -4.41 -0.09
C LEU A 22 2.43 -5.29 0.84
N ALA A 23 3.47 -5.96 0.32
CA ALA A 23 4.38 -6.74 1.17
C ALA A 23 5.09 -5.89 2.23
N ILE A 24 5.44 -4.65 1.88
CA ILE A 24 6.10 -3.70 2.79
C ILE A 24 5.10 -3.23 3.86
N VAL A 25 3.87 -2.91 3.45
CA VAL A 25 2.79 -2.53 4.37
C VAL A 25 2.52 -3.67 5.36
N ASN A 26 2.32 -4.89 4.86
CA ASN A 26 2.04 -6.06 5.68
C ASN A 26 3.14 -6.34 6.70
N ARG A 27 4.41 -6.27 6.28
CA ARG A 27 5.54 -6.41 7.21
C ARG A 27 5.49 -5.39 8.35
N HIS A 28 5.19 -4.13 8.06
CA HIS A 28 5.09 -3.14 9.12
C HIS A 28 3.89 -3.37 10.03
N LEU A 29 2.76 -3.84 9.50
CA LEU A 29 1.61 -4.23 10.33
C LEU A 29 1.97 -5.40 11.26
N GLU A 30 2.72 -6.39 10.77
CA GLU A 30 3.25 -7.50 11.59
C GLU A 30 4.22 -7.01 12.68
N GLU A 31 4.97 -5.95 12.43
CA GLU A 31 5.86 -5.28 13.40
C GLU A 31 5.11 -4.35 14.39
N GLY A 32 3.78 -4.34 14.36
CA GLY A 32 2.91 -3.56 15.25
C GLY A 32 2.71 -2.09 14.86
N TRP A 33 3.00 -1.71 13.62
CA TRP A 33 2.59 -0.42 13.08
C TRP A 33 1.08 -0.43 12.78
N LYS A 34 0.47 0.76 12.70
CA LYS A 34 -0.96 0.95 12.42
C LYS A 34 -1.14 1.73 11.12
N VAL A 35 -2.23 1.51 10.40
CA VAL A 35 -2.63 2.38 9.29
C VAL A 35 -3.26 3.65 9.85
N LYS A 36 -2.70 4.81 9.50
CA LYS A 36 -3.25 6.13 9.82
C LYS A 36 -4.32 6.54 8.81
N HIS A 37 -4.01 6.45 7.51
CA HIS A 37 -4.98 6.65 6.42
C HIS A 37 -4.51 6.04 5.10
N ILE A 38 -5.44 5.88 4.17
CA ILE A 38 -5.23 5.40 2.80
C ILE A 38 -5.84 6.43 1.85
N THR A 39 -5.14 6.75 0.76
CA THR A 39 -5.66 7.65 -0.26
C THR A 39 -5.39 7.07 -1.64
N ALA A 40 -6.47 6.81 -2.38
CA ALA A 40 -6.38 6.45 -3.78
C ALA A 40 -5.91 7.65 -4.60
N CYS A 41 -5.05 7.41 -5.58
CA CYS A 41 -4.57 8.45 -6.49
C CYS A 41 -4.86 8.05 -7.94
N ALA A 42 -5.10 9.05 -8.78
CA ALA A 42 -5.33 8.83 -10.21
C ALA A 42 -4.13 8.13 -10.86
N LEU A 43 -4.38 7.08 -11.64
CA LEU A 43 -3.38 6.32 -12.40
C LEU A 43 -3.74 6.29 -13.89
N GLY A 44 -3.96 7.48 -14.47
CA GLY A 44 -4.38 7.61 -15.87
C GLY A 44 -5.74 6.95 -16.15
N GLU A 45 -5.98 6.59 -17.42
CA GLU A 45 -7.27 6.12 -17.92
C GLU A 45 -7.51 4.60 -17.79
N SER A 46 -6.68 3.90 -17.02
CA SER A 46 -6.78 2.44 -16.93
C SER A 46 -7.91 2.01 -15.99
N ILE A 47 -8.88 1.27 -16.52
CA ILE A 47 -10.02 0.73 -15.74
C ILE A 47 -9.61 -0.42 -14.81
N ASN A 48 -8.49 -1.08 -15.09
CA ASN A 48 -8.06 -2.29 -14.40
C ASN A 48 -6.83 -2.04 -13.53
N THR A 49 -6.34 -0.81 -13.39
CA THR A 49 -5.18 -0.52 -12.55
C THR A 49 -5.46 0.65 -11.64
N GLY A 50 -4.99 0.60 -10.41
CA GLY A 50 -5.11 1.67 -9.43
C GLY A 50 -3.80 1.90 -8.69
N GLN A 51 -3.68 3.05 -8.04
CA GLN A 51 -2.62 3.29 -7.08
C GLN A 51 -3.17 4.01 -5.86
N ALA A 52 -2.49 3.84 -4.74
CA ALA A 52 -2.77 4.56 -3.52
C ALA A 52 -1.46 4.81 -2.78
N TYR A 53 -1.46 5.77 -1.86
CA TYR A 53 -0.48 5.78 -0.79
C TYR A 53 -1.16 5.44 0.53
N ILE A 54 -0.44 4.69 1.35
CA ILE A 54 -0.85 4.27 2.69
C ILE A 54 0.11 4.94 3.67
N VAL A 55 -0.46 5.69 4.61
CA VAL A 55 0.31 6.23 5.72
C VAL A 55 0.19 5.26 6.88
N ILE A 56 1.34 4.72 7.29
CA ILE A 56 1.45 3.90 8.50
C ILE A 56 2.16 4.70 9.59
N GLU A 57 1.76 4.46 10.82
CA GLU A 57 2.33 5.11 11.98
C GLU A 57 2.65 4.09 13.07
N LYS A 58 3.62 4.44 13.90
CA LYS A 58 3.95 3.69 15.11
C LYS A 58 4.21 4.69 16.22
N ASP A 59 3.54 4.44 17.34
CA ASP A 59 3.78 5.16 18.58
C ASP A 59 5.24 4.93 18.98
N VAL A 60 5.95 6.02 19.25
CA VAL A 60 7.31 5.98 19.79
C VAL A 60 7.18 6.59 21.17
N ASP A 61 7.16 5.73 22.18
CA ASP A 61 7.28 6.15 23.57
C ASP A 61 8.67 6.76 23.83
#